data_AF-A0A496SXP2-F1
#
_entry.id   AF-A0A496SXP2-F1
#
_cell.length_a   1.000
_cell.length_b   1.000
_cell.length_c   1.000
_cell.angle_alpha   90.00
_cell.angle_beta   90.00
_cell.angle_gamma   90.00
#
_symmetry.space_group_name_H-M   'P 1'
#
loop_
_entity.id
_entity.type
_entity.pdbx_description
1 polymer ?
#
loop_
_entity_poly.entity_id
_entity_poly.type
_entity_poly.pdbx_seq_one_letter_code
_entity_poly.pdbx_strand_id
1 'polypeptide(L)'
;MKIAIDSDFWDFYDHAFSPRYCADVLWERKTRTSMSKRDQFCLLEKLGFKLPIHGTITEVYERIRAEYEFDEHMFNKAAELFSLVVYLDEYAHRGRGKLCVPLKIALEQYPEKYCTEFIQTTPSPHAVSYRYLRIGDRAFWLQYTGYDSWMSNHAKKVLIEFLCPSRHTLDLGIPYPMFAIDFIPGHVLYAIDLNTAPGLQGTGVPLTADEIYEFVRDWFIKSKASKEEMQKCIASNQS
;
A
#
# COMPACT_ATOMS: atom_id res chain seq x y z
N MET A 1 17.92 17.58 15.01
CA MET A 1 17.74 16.13 15.10
C MET A 1 18.41 15.50 13.88
N LYS A 2 19.36 14.61 14.11
CA LYS A 2 20.07 13.82 13.08
C LYS A 2 19.38 12.47 12.92
N ILE A 3 19.13 12.08 11.68
CA ILE A 3 18.44 10.81 11.38
C ILE A 3 19.33 9.96 10.51
N ALA A 4 19.45 8.68 10.86
CA ALA A 4 20.05 7.66 10.01
C ALA A 4 18.96 6.75 9.43
N ILE A 5 19.21 6.21 8.24
CA ILE A 5 18.36 5.19 7.62
C ILE A 5 18.92 3.79 7.93
N ASP A 6 18.04 2.87 8.33
CA ASP A 6 18.30 1.44 8.28
C ASP A 6 17.47 0.78 7.17
N SER A 7 18.11 0.56 6.02
CA SER A 7 17.45 0.08 4.80
C SER A 7 18.14 -1.14 4.21
N ASP A 8 17.36 -1.98 3.50
CA ASP A 8 17.84 -3.12 2.70
C ASP A 8 17.90 -2.80 1.19
N PHE A 9 17.56 -1.56 0.80
CA PHE A 9 17.75 -1.00 -0.54
C PHE A 9 18.31 0.42 -0.48
N TRP A 10 18.73 0.93 -1.63
CA TRP A 10 19.26 2.28 -1.80
C TRP A 10 18.30 3.11 -2.64
N ASP A 11 18.12 4.37 -2.29
CA ASP A 11 17.37 5.36 -3.07
C ASP A 11 18.19 6.65 -3.24
N PHE A 12 17.81 7.51 -4.17
CA PHE A 12 18.63 8.66 -4.55
C PHE A 12 18.83 9.66 -3.40
N TYR A 13 17.93 9.68 -2.41
CA TYR A 13 17.95 10.64 -1.30
C TYR A 13 18.74 10.17 -0.08
N ASP A 14 19.18 8.92 -0.04
CA ASP A 14 19.76 8.32 1.18
C ASP A 14 21.02 9.05 1.66
N HIS A 15 21.75 9.69 0.74
CA HIS A 15 22.98 10.42 1.04
C HIS A 15 22.76 11.70 1.87
N ALA A 16 21.54 12.24 1.93
CA ALA A 16 21.22 13.40 2.77
C ALA A 16 21.07 13.03 4.27
N PHE A 17 21.01 11.74 4.60
CA PHE A 17 20.84 11.27 5.97
C PHE A 17 22.19 11.10 6.70
N SER A 18 22.15 11.17 8.03
CA SER A 18 23.34 11.04 8.87
C SER A 18 23.83 9.59 8.96
N PRO A 19 25.14 9.37 9.12
CA PRO A 19 25.67 8.05 9.50
C PRO A 19 25.09 7.54 10.82
N ARG A 20 24.90 6.22 10.94
CA ARG A 20 24.28 5.59 12.13
C ARG A 20 24.97 5.92 13.45
N TYR A 21 26.30 6.05 13.45
CA TYR A 21 27.08 6.26 14.68
C TYR A 21 26.89 7.66 15.30
N CYS A 22 26.26 8.60 14.60
CA CYS A 22 26.04 9.97 15.08
C CYS A 22 24.60 10.45 14.96
N ALA A 23 23.66 9.54 14.70
CA ALA A 23 22.24 9.86 14.57
C ALA A 23 21.51 9.83 15.92
N ASP A 24 20.54 10.73 16.09
CA ASP A 24 19.66 10.77 17.26
C ASP A 24 18.52 9.75 17.13
N VAL A 25 18.11 9.44 15.89
CA VAL A 25 16.99 8.55 15.55
C VAL A 25 17.38 7.64 14.38
N LEU A 26 16.94 6.38 14.46
CA LEU A 26 17.03 5.42 13.36
C LEU A 26 15.66 5.29 12.68
N TRP A 27 15.59 5.54 11.38
CA TRP A 27 14.41 5.28 10.57
C TRP A 27 14.57 3.98 9.79
N GLU A 28 13.77 2.98 10.14
CA GLU A 28 13.75 1.69 9.45
C GLU A 28 12.96 1.76 8.13
N ARG A 29 13.61 1.35 7.03
CA ARG A 29 13.05 1.35 5.67
C ARG A 29 13.37 0.02 4.99
N LYS A 30 12.60 -1.03 5.28
CA LYS A 30 12.84 -2.38 4.72
C LYS A 30 11.89 -2.68 3.57
N THR A 31 12.37 -3.41 2.58
CA THR A 31 11.56 -3.88 1.45
C THR A 31 10.48 -4.85 1.92
N ARG A 32 10.77 -5.67 2.94
CA ARG A 32 9.77 -6.53 3.59
C ARG A 32 9.03 -5.74 4.67
N THR A 33 7.75 -5.48 4.46
CA THR A 33 6.87 -4.93 5.51
C THR A 33 6.79 -5.90 6.67
N SER A 34 6.72 -5.35 7.89
CA SER A 34 6.34 -6.11 9.07
C SER A 34 4.86 -6.54 9.06
N MET A 35 4.04 -5.86 8.25
CA MET A 35 2.60 -6.07 8.15
C MET A 35 2.25 -7.10 7.08
N SER A 36 1.46 -8.11 7.47
CA SER A 36 0.87 -9.08 6.53
C SER A 36 -0.15 -8.39 5.63
N LYS A 37 -0.50 -9.02 4.51
CA LYS A 37 -1.49 -8.47 3.59
C LYS A 37 -2.87 -8.31 4.25
N ARG A 38 -3.29 -9.28 5.05
CA ARG A 38 -4.49 -9.19 5.88
C ARG A 38 -4.46 -7.98 6.81
N ASP A 39 -3.37 -7.77 7.54
CA ASP A 39 -3.24 -6.64 8.48
C ASP A 39 -3.26 -5.30 7.75
N GLN A 40 -2.68 -5.21 6.54
CA GLN A 40 -2.75 -4.01 5.71
C GLN A 40 -4.19 -3.66 5.34
N PHE A 41 -4.97 -4.64 4.86
CA PHE A 41 -6.38 -4.40 4.53
C PHE A 41 -7.19 -4.02 5.77
N CYS A 42 -6.99 -4.70 6.90
CA CYS A 42 -7.63 -4.33 8.18
C CYS A 42 -7.30 -2.88 8.59
N LEU A 43 -6.05 -2.43 8.41
CA LEU A 43 -5.68 -1.05 8.68
C LEU A 43 -6.37 -0.08 7.71
N LEU A 44 -6.31 -0.35 6.41
CA LEU A 44 -6.92 0.52 5.39
C LEU A 44 -8.44 0.63 5.58
N GLU A 45 -9.11 -0.46 5.98
CA GLU A 45 -10.53 -0.47 6.31
C GLU A 45 -10.84 0.42 7.51
N LYS A 46 -10.05 0.31 8.60
CA LYS A 46 -10.17 1.17 9.78
C LYS A 46 -9.95 2.65 9.48
N LEU A 47 -9.15 2.96 8.46
CA LEU A 47 -8.93 4.31 7.97
C LEU A 47 -10.06 4.81 7.05
N GLY A 48 -11.09 3.99 6.80
CA GLY A 48 -12.27 4.35 6.03
C GLY A 48 -12.09 4.25 4.52
N PHE A 49 -11.02 3.61 4.03
CA PHE A 49 -10.84 3.40 2.60
C PHE A 49 -11.81 2.35 2.07
N LYS A 50 -12.21 2.50 0.79
CA LYS A 50 -12.89 1.45 0.05
C LYS A 50 -11.88 0.41 -0.41
N LEU A 51 -12.20 -0.86 -0.23
CA LEU A 51 -11.33 -2.00 -0.53
C LEU A 51 -12.08 -2.97 -1.44
N PRO A 52 -11.38 -3.72 -2.32
CA PRO A 52 -11.98 -4.86 -2.99
C PRO A 52 -12.47 -5.89 -1.96
N ILE A 53 -13.40 -6.76 -2.34
CA ILE A 53 -13.78 -7.89 -1.46
C ILE A 53 -12.51 -8.69 -1.14
N HIS A 54 -12.23 -8.91 0.16
CA HIS A 54 -11.02 -9.59 0.61
C HIS A 54 -11.32 -10.51 1.79
N GLY A 55 -10.46 -11.52 1.99
CA GLY A 55 -10.64 -12.59 2.97
C GLY A 55 -9.85 -13.83 2.59
N THR A 56 -10.15 -14.97 3.21
CA THR A 56 -9.80 -16.27 2.60
C THR A 56 -10.59 -16.48 1.32
N ILE A 57 -10.12 -17.36 0.43
CA ILE A 57 -10.82 -17.62 -0.84
C ILE A 57 -12.26 -18.11 -0.61
N THR A 58 -12.49 -18.96 0.41
CA THR A 58 -13.83 -19.40 0.79
C THR A 58 -14.70 -18.22 1.27
N GLU A 59 -14.17 -17.33 2.11
CA GLU A 59 -14.90 -16.14 2.58
C GLU A 59 -15.26 -15.21 1.41
N VAL A 60 -14.34 -14.99 0.48
CA VAL A 60 -14.55 -14.15 -0.71
C VAL A 60 -15.58 -14.79 -1.65
N TYR A 61 -15.54 -16.11 -1.84
CA TYR A 61 -16.55 -16.84 -2.61
C TYR A 61 -17.96 -16.62 -2.05
N GLU A 62 -18.16 -16.82 -0.75
CA GLU A 62 -19.48 -16.65 -0.12
C GLU A 62 -19.97 -15.21 -0.22
N ARG A 63 -19.07 -14.23 -0.09
CA ARG A 63 -19.41 -12.81 -0.25
C ARG A 63 -19.82 -12.46 -1.67
N ILE A 64 -19.04 -12.89 -2.67
CA ILE A 64 -19.40 -12.68 -4.08
C ILE A 64 -20.72 -13.39 -4.37
N ARG A 65 -20.88 -14.66 -3.96
CA ARG A 65 -22.11 -15.43 -4.13
C ARG A 65 -23.32 -14.72 -3.53
N ALA A 66 -23.19 -14.12 -2.35
CA ALA A 66 -24.29 -13.38 -1.72
C ALA A 66 -24.68 -12.09 -2.46
N GLU A 67 -23.79 -11.51 -3.26
CA GLU A 67 -24.09 -10.34 -4.10
C GLU A 67 -24.87 -10.69 -5.38
N TYR A 68 -24.82 -11.96 -5.81
CA TYR A 68 -25.54 -12.44 -6.99
C TYR A 68 -26.69 -13.38 -6.58
N GLU A 69 -27.92 -13.09 -7.00
CA GLU A 69 -29.09 -13.94 -6.77
C GLU A 69 -29.10 -15.21 -7.66
N PHE A 70 -27.95 -15.86 -7.83
CA PHE A 70 -27.80 -17.08 -8.61
C PHE A 70 -28.01 -18.31 -7.73
N ASP A 71 -28.69 -19.32 -8.28
CA ASP A 71 -28.63 -20.65 -7.69
C ASP A 71 -27.19 -21.20 -7.73
N GLU A 72 -26.91 -22.22 -6.92
CA GLU A 72 -25.56 -22.78 -6.78
C GLU A 72 -24.98 -23.28 -8.11
N HIS A 73 -25.81 -23.88 -8.95
CA HIS A 73 -25.36 -24.44 -10.23
C HIS A 73 -24.98 -23.34 -11.21
N MET A 74 -25.79 -22.27 -11.29
CA MET A 74 -25.50 -21.11 -12.11
C MET A 74 -24.28 -20.35 -11.61
N PHE A 75 -24.17 -20.16 -10.28
CA PHE A 75 -23.02 -19.50 -9.69
C PHE A 75 -21.72 -20.27 -9.95
N ASN A 76 -21.72 -21.60 -9.81
CA ASN A 76 -20.54 -22.42 -10.08
C ASN A 76 -20.07 -22.34 -11.54
N LYS A 77 -20.98 -22.11 -12.49
CA LYS A 77 -20.61 -21.80 -13.89
C LYS A 77 -20.08 -20.38 -14.04
N ALA A 78 -20.69 -19.41 -13.37
CA ALA A 78 -20.26 -18.01 -13.39
C ALA A 78 -18.94 -17.78 -12.64
N ALA A 79 -18.54 -18.66 -11.72
CA ALA A 79 -17.29 -18.60 -10.96
C ALA A 79 -16.03 -18.54 -11.84
N GLU A 80 -16.11 -18.99 -13.10
CA GLU A 80 -15.02 -18.86 -14.07
C GLU A 80 -14.84 -17.44 -14.62
N LEU A 81 -15.86 -16.58 -14.48
CA LEU A 81 -15.85 -15.19 -14.94
C LEU A 81 -15.24 -14.23 -13.90
N PHE A 82 -15.22 -14.64 -12.63
CA PHE A 82 -14.59 -13.87 -11.56
C PHE A 82 -13.12 -14.27 -11.45
N SER A 83 -12.25 -13.27 -11.30
CA SER A 83 -10.84 -13.48 -11.02
C SER A 83 -10.50 -13.00 -9.61
N LEU A 84 -9.54 -13.65 -8.98
CA LEU A 84 -9.02 -13.29 -7.67
C LEU A 84 -7.52 -13.03 -7.75
N VAL A 85 -7.04 -12.11 -6.92
CA VAL A 85 -5.62 -11.96 -6.59
C VAL A 85 -5.34 -12.79 -5.35
N VAL A 86 -4.68 -13.93 -5.52
CA VAL A 86 -4.34 -14.87 -4.44
C VAL A 86 -2.94 -14.56 -3.90
N TYR A 87 -2.81 -14.38 -2.59
CA TYR A 87 -1.54 -14.14 -1.91
C TYR A 87 -0.95 -15.45 -1.39
N LEU A 88 0.06 -15.98 -2.07
CA LEU A 88 0.80 -17.18 -1.70
C LEU A 88 1.70 -16.95 -0.47
N ASP A 89 2.30 -15.76 -0.39
CA ASP A 89 3.03 -15.21 0.77
C ASP A 89 2.50 -13.81 1.07
N GLU A 90 1.77 -13.64 2.17
CA GLU A 90 1.17 -12.37 2.59
C GLU A 90 2.19 -11.30 2.97
N TYR A 91 3.47 -11.66 3.11
CA TYR A 91 4.57 -10.76 3.44
C TYR A 91 5.51 -10.54 2.25
N ALA A 92 5.23 -11.12 1.08
CA ALA A 92 6.03 -10.91 -0.11
C ALA A 92 5.79 -9.52 -0.72
N HIS A 93 6.84 -8.97 -1.33
CA HIS A 93 6.85 -7.63 -1.92
C HIS A 93 7.15 -7.66 -3.41
N ARG A 94 6.88 -6.52 -4.08
CA ARG A 94 7.24 -6.27 -5.48
C ARG A 94 6.66 -7.30 -6.46
N GLY A 95 5.37 -7.60 -6.34
CA GLY A 95 4.72 -8.51 -7.29
C GLY A 95 4.95 -10.00 -7.02
N ARG A 96 5.86 -10.36 -6.10
CA ARG A 96 6.16 -11.76 -5.77
C ARG A 96 5.09 -12.35 -4.84
N GLY A 97 4.98 -13.67 -4.86
CA GLY A 97 4.12 -14.39 -3.93
C GLY A 97 2.63 -14.13 -4.14
N LYS A 98 2.21 -13.70 -5.34
CA LYS A 98 0.79 -13.57 -5.69
C LYS A 98 0.49 -14.01 -7.11
N LEU A 99 -0.73 -14.45 -7.35
CA LEU A 99 -1.24 -14.90 -8.65
C LEU A 99 -2.59 -14.24 -8.92
N CYS A 100 -2.91 -13.99 -10.19
CA CYS A 100 -4.27 -13.65 -10.60
C CYS A 100 -4.84 -14.87 -11.33
N VAL A 101 -5.89 -15.47 -10.79
CA VAL A 101 -6.50 -16.71 -11.30
C VAL A 101 -8.03 -16.64 -11.20
N PRO A 102 -8.77 -17.39 -12.04
CA PRO A 102 -10.21 -17.52 -11.89
C PRO A 102 -10.60 -18.02 -10.49
N LEU A 103 -11.73 -17.55 -9.95
CA LEU A 103 -12.24 -17.91 -8.62
C LEU A 103 -12.39 -19.43 -8.46
N LYS A 104 -12.87 -20.13 -9.50
CA LYS A 104 -12.96 -21.59 -9.50
C LYS A 104 -11.61 -22.27 -9.24
N ILE A 105 -10.56 -21.83 -9.95
CA ILE A 105 -9.19 -22.37 -9.77
C ILE A 105 -8.66 -22.04 -8.38
N ALA A 106 -8.94 -20.84 -7.87
CA ALA A 106 -8.55 -20.43 -6.53
C ALA A 106 -9.17 -21.33 -5.45
N LEU A 107 -10.46 -21.64 -5.57
CA LEU A 107 -11.19 -22.51 -4.63
C LEU A 107 -10.64 -23.94 -4.63
N GLU A 108 -10.34 -24.48 -5.81
CA GLU A 108 -9.83 -25.84 -5.96
C GLU A 108 -8.40 -25.99 -5.40
N GLN A 109 -7.54 -24.99 -5.63
CA GLN A 109 -6.09 -25.12 -5.36
C GLN A 109 -5.63 -24.43 -4.07
N TYR A 110 -6.34 -23.39 -3.61
CA TYR A 110 -5.85 -22.50 -2.56
C TYR A 110 -6.94 -22.06 -1.55
N PRO A 111 -7.93 -22.89 -1.16
CA PRO A 111 -9.14 -22.42 -0.46
C PRO A 111 -8.88 -21.60 0.82
N GLU A 112 -7.81 -21.91 1.55
CA GLU A 112 -7.43 -21.26 2.81
C GLU A 112 -6.50 -20.05 2.64
N LYS A 113 -6.04 -19.74 1.42
CA LYS A 113 -5.15 -18.59 1.18
C LYS A 113 -5.93 -17.30 1.22
N TYR A 114 -5.26 -16.25 1.68
CA TYR A 114 -5.79 -14.90 1.63
C TYR A 114 -5.82 -14.40 0.19
N CYS A 115 -6.88 -13.69 -0.19
CA CYS A 115 -7.05 -13.13 -1.51
C CYS A 115 -7.83 -11.81 -1.48
N THR A 116 -7.83 -11.14 -2.63
CA THR A 116 -8.85 -10.14 -2.94
C THR A 116 -9.54 -10.49 -4.25
N GLU A 117 -10.73 -9.95 -4.45
CA GLU A 117 -11.31 -9.79 -5.78
C GLU A 117 -10.34 -9.05 -6.71
N PHE A 118 -10.24 -9.50 -7.95
CA PHE A 118 -9.54 -8.78 -9.00
C PHE A 118 -10.49 -7.81 -9.70
N ILE A 119 -10.18 -6.52 -9.62
CA ILE A 119 -10.94 -5.46 -10.28
C ILE A 119 -10.22 -5.07 -11.57
N GLN A 120 -10.86 -5.30 -12.71
CA GLN A 120 -10.33 -4.91 -14.01
C GLN A 120 -10.35 -3.38 -14.15
N THR A 121 -9.18 -2.76 -14.24
CA THR A 121 -9.06 -1.29 -14.26
C THR A 121 -9.31 -0.67 -15.63
N THR A 122 -9.02 -1.41 -16.70
CA THR A 122 -9.24 -0.94 -18.08
C THR A 122 -9.70 -2.10 -18.97
N PRO A 123 -10.49 -1.88 -20.03
CA PRO A 123 -10.78 -2.92 -21.02
C PRO A 123 -9.55 -3.35 -21.86
N SER A 124 -8.47 -2.57 -21.78
CA SER A 124 -7.21 -2.79 -22.50
C SER A 124 -6.31 -3.77 -21.72
N PRO A 125 -5.32 -4.42 -22.37
CA PRO A 125 -4.29 -5.21 -21.68
C PRO A 125 -3.34 -4.39 -20.78
N HIS A 126 -3.71 -3.17 -20.40
CA HIS A 126 -2.92 -2.30 -19.52
C HIS A 126 -3.57 -2.23 -18.14
N ALA A 127 -2.72 -2.31 -17.11
CA ALA A 127 -3.12 -2.09 -15.73
C ALA A 127 -2.77 -0.66 -15.32
N VAL A 128 -3.76 0.03 -14.74
CA VAL A 128 -3.59 1.40 -14.22
C VAL A 128 -3.79 1.37 -12.72
N SER A 129 -2.88 1.99 -11.99
CA SER A 129 -3.07 2.29 -10.57
C SER A 129 -2.63 3.71 -10.24
N TYR A 130 -3.15 4.22 -9.13
CA TYR A 130 -2.78 5.50 -8.56
C TYR A 130 -2.02 5.26 -7.26
N ARG A 131 -1.02 6.08 -7.00
CA ARG A 131 -0.27 6.03 -5.75
C ARG A 131 -0.42 7.36 -5.03
N TYR A 132 -0.97 7.32 -3.82
CA TYR A 132 -0.86 8.40 -2.85
C TYR A 132 0.44 8.23 -2.08
N LEU A 133 1.45 9.04 -2.38
CA LEU A 133 2.73 9.05 -1.69
C LEU A 133 2.73 10.17 -0.65
N ARG A 134 3.07 9.86 0.61
CA ARG A 134 3.26 10.85 1.68
C ARG A 134 4.70 10.85 2.15
N ILE A 135 5.27 12.05 2.32
CA ILE A 135 6.59 12.31 2.89
C ILE A 135 6.44 13.45 3.90
N GLY A 136 6.58 13.14 5.19
CA GLY A 136 6.30 14.06 6.29
C GLY A 136 4.85 14.56 6.25
N ASP A 137 4.67 15.86 6.01
CA ASP A 137 3.37 16.51 5.86
C ASP A 137 2.99 16.81 4.40
N ARG A 138 3.82 16.45 3.43
CA ARG A 138 3.56 16.61 2.00
C ARG A 138 3.03 15.31 1.42
N ALA A 139 2.13 15.43 0.45
CA ALA A 139 1.60 14.28 -0.27
C ALA A 139 1.53 14.54 -1.78
N PHE A 140 1.61 13.47 -2.55
CA PHE A 140 1.71 13.49 -4.01
C PHE A 140 0.86 12.37 -4.61
N TRP A 141 0.28 12.64 -5.77
CA TRP A 141 -0.41 11.64 -6.56
C TRP A 141 0.43 11.26 -7.77
N LEU A 142 0.60 9.95 -7.96
CA LEU A 142 1.25 9.38 -9.12
C LEU A 142 0.31 8.41 -9.83
N GLN A 143 0.51 8.24 -11.13
CA GLN A 143 -0.13 7.19 -11.92
C GLN A 143 0.93 6.18 -12.37
N TYR A 144 0.61 4.91 -12.24
CA TYR A 144 1.40 3.80 -12.76
C TYR A 144 0.60 3.11 -13.86
N THR A 145 1.21 2.99 -15.04
CA THR A 145 0.66 2.26 -16.18
C THR A 145 1.59 1.12 -16.55
N GLY A 146 1.12 -0.11 -16.37
CA GLY A 146 1.85 -1.32 -16.76
C GLY A 146 1.27 -1.92 -18.03
N TYR A 147 2.15 -2.28 -18.97
CA TYR A 147 1.77 -2.87 -20.26
C TYR A 147 1.94 -4.39 -20.24
N ASP A 148 0.98 -5.11 -20.83
CA ASP A 148 1.00 -6.58 -20.99
C ASP A 148 1.08 -7.34 -19.65
N SER A 149 0.47 -6.78 -18.60
CA SER A 149 0.42 -7.36 -17.27
C SER A 149 -0.81 -6.86 -16.52
N TRP A 150 -1.41 -7.73 -15.70
CA TRP A 150 -2.47 -7.34 -14.77
C TRP A 150 -1.93 -6.51 -13.58
N MET A 151 -0.61 -6.47 -13.40
CA MET A 151 0.07 -5.64 -12.39
C MET A 151 0.70 -4.42 -13.03
N SER A 152 0.27 -3.22 -12.64
CA SER A 152 0.78 -1.97 -13.21
C SER A 152 2.26 -1.70 -12.89
N ASN A 153 2.76 -2.17 -11.74
CA ASN A 153 4.12 -1.93 -11.26
C ASN A 153 5.10 -3.10 -11.52
N HIS A 154 4.62 -4.20 -12.09
CA HIS A 154 5.41 -5.40 -12.38
C HIS A 154 5.19 -5.87 -13.83
N ALA A 155 4.95 -4.91 -14.72
CA ALA A 155 4.91 -5.11 -16.15
C ALA A 155 6.33 -5.08 -16.73
N LYS A 156 6.51 -5.64 -17.94
CA LYS A 156 7.77 -5.51 -18.69
C LYS A 156 8.11 -4.04 -18.98
N LYS A 157 7.08 -3.23 -19.19
CA LYS A 157 7.17 -1.78 -19.36
C LYS A 157 6.24 -1.13 -18.35
N VAL A 158 6.79 -0.25 -17.53
CA VAL A 158 6.07 0.55 -16.55
C VAL A 158 6.30 2.01 -16.88
N LEU A 159 5.22 2.78 -17.04
CA LEU A 159 5.26 4.22 -17.10
C LEU A 159 4.79 4.76 -15.75
N ILE A 160 5.57 5.69 -15.18
CA ILE A 160 5.21 6.40 -13.94
C ILE A 160 5.06 7.87 -14.28
N GLU A 161 3.90 8.42 -13.97
CA GLU A 161 3.58 9.82 -14.22
C GLU A 161 3.31 10.51 -12.89
N PHE A 162 4.05 11.58 -12.62
CA PHE A 162 3.70 12.51 -11.55
C PHE A 162 2.46 13.30 -11.97
N LEU A 163 1.37 13.19 -11.20
CA LEU A 163 0.13 13.90 -11.52
C LEU A 163 0.13 15.29 -10.88
N CYS A 164 0.23 15.34 -9.55
CA CYS A 164 0.19 16.58 -8.80
C CYS A 164 0.61 16.39 -7.33
N PRO A 165 0.99 17.48 -6.63
CA PRO A 165 0.93 17.53 -5.19
C PRO A 165 -0.53 17.38 -4.74
N SER A 166 -0.77 16.63 -3.66
CA SER A 166 -2.09 16.57 -3.03
C SER A 166 -2.42 17.93 -2.40
N ARG A 167 -3.61 18.45 -2.67
CA ARG A 167 -4.11 19.69 -2.04
C ARG A 167 -4.37 19.54 -0.55
N HIS A 168 -4.65 18.30 -0.12
CA HIS A 168 -4.94 17.95 1.26
C HIS A 168 -4.11 16.75 1.66
N THR A 169 -3.36 16.88 2.74
CA THR A 169 -2.71 15.75 3.38
C THR A 169 -3.74 15.05 4.25
N LEU A 170 -4.06 13.80 3.92
CA LEU A 170 -4.95 12.99 4.74
C LEU A 170 -4.28 12.72 6.10
N ASP A 171 -4.94 13.08 7.20
CA ASP A 171 -4.51 12.71 8.53
C ASP A 171 -4.93 11.27 8.84
N LEU A 172 -4.14 10.33 8.34
CA LEU A 172 -4.43 8.90 8.43
C LEU A 172 -3.92 8.25 9.73
N GLY A 173 -3.27 9.00 10.63
CA GLY A 173 -2.66 8.41 11.83
C GLY A 173 -1.63 7.30 11.56
N ILE A 174 -1.13 7.16 10.32
CA ILE A 174 -0.14 6.15 9.94
C ILE A 174 1.22 6.56 10.53
N PRO A 175 1.85 5.73 11.37
CA PRO A 175 3.02 6.11 12.16
C PRO A 175 4.34 6.00 11.39
N TYR A 176 4.34 6.38 10.10
CA TYR A 176 5.53 6.35 9.25
C TYR A 176 5.81 7.75 8.69
N PRO A 177 7.08 8.22 8.69
CA PRO A 177 7.43 9.50 8.11
C PRO A 177 7.29 9.50 6.58
N MET A 178 7.32 8.32 5.96
CA MET A 178 7.09 8.14 4.53
C MET A 178 6.29 6.86 4.32
N PHE A 179 5.24 6.93 3.51
CA PHE A 179 4.48 5.76 3.08
C PHE A 179 3.77 6.05 1.76
N ALA A 180 3.30 5.00 1.11
CA ALA A 180 2.45 5.08 -0.05
C ALA A 180 1.23 4.17 0.09
N ILE A 181 0.08 4.64 -0.39
CA ILE A 181 -1.12 3.80 -0.56
C ILE A 181 -1.37 3.69 -2.07
N ASP A 182 -1.44 2.45 -2.56
CA ASP A 182 -1.77 2.17 -3.95
C ASP A 182 -3.27 1.96 -4.08
N PHE A 183 -3.83 2.50 -5.16
CA PHE A 183 -5.24 2.47 -5.49
C PHE A 183 -5.47 1.98 -6.91
N ILE A 184 -6.60 1.35 -7.15
CA ILE A 184 -7.07 1.02 -8.51
C ILE A 184 -8.44 1.64 -8.78
N PRO A 185 -8.68 2.14 -10.01
CA PRO A 185 -9.99 2.63 -10.40
C PRO A 185 -10.95 1.47 -10.67
N GLY A 186 -12.14 1.53 -10.07
CA GLY A 186 -13.31 0.71 -10.41
C GLY A 186 -14.57 1.59 -10.40
N HIS A 187 -15.69 1.07 -9.87
CA HIS A 187 -16.87 1.92 -9.59
C HIS A 187 -16.58 3.05 -8.58
N VAL A 188 -15.59 2.81 -7.72
CA VAL A 188 -14.97 3.79 -6.82
C VAL A 188 -13.45 3.60 -6.88
N LEU A 189 -12.71 4.45 -6.18
CA LEU A 189 -11.26 4.27 -6.01
C LEU A 189 -11.00 3.30 -4.85
N TYR A 190 -10.42 2.14 -5.16
CA TYR A 190 -10.15 1.08 -4.18
C TYR A 190 -8.70 1.11 -3.72
N ALA A 191 -8.45 1.18 -2.41
CA ALA A 191 -7.11 1.00 -1.85
C ALA A 191 -6.73 -0.49 -1.85
N ILE A 192 -5.52 -0.80 -2.30
CA ILE A 192 -5.08 -2.19 -2.52
C ILE A 192 -3.74 -2.53 -1.89
N ASP A 193 -2.94 -1.55 -1.49
CA ASP A 193 -1.62 -1.78 -0.89
C ASP A 193 -1.19 -0.62 0.00
N LEU A 194 -0.50 -0.94 1.10
CA LEU A 194 0.19 0.03 1.94
C LEU A 194 1.69 -0.30 1.93
N ASN A 195 2.48 0.59 1.34
CA ASN A 195 3.93 0.49 1.33
C ASN A 195 4.54 1.47 2.32
N THR A 196 5.20 0.96 3.36
CA THR A 196 5.83 1.77 4.43
C THR A 196 7.25 2.24 4.07
N ALA A 197 7.76 1.82 2.92
CA ALA A 197 9.11 2.11 2.43
C ALA A 197 9.10 2.32 0.90
N PRO A 198 8.33 3.29 0.37
CA PRO A 198 8.24 3.50 -1.06
C PRO A 198 9.56 4.01 -1.64
N GLY A 199 9.92 3.51 -2.81
CA GLY A 199 11.03 4.05 -3.61
C GLY A 199 10.58 5.28 -4.42
N LEU A 200 11.47 6.27 -4.53
CA LEU A 200 11.21 7.55 -5.20
C LEU A 200 11.97 7.71 -6.52
N GLN A 201 13.03 6.93 -6.74
CA GLN A 201 13.77 6.96 -8.00
C GLN A 201 12.85 6.70 -9.20
N GLY A 202 12.91 7.59 -10.19
CA GLY A 202 12.14 7.47 -11.44
C GLY A 202 10.65 7.81 -11.32
N THR A 203 10.19 8.31 -10.18
CA THR A 203 8.78 8.68 -9.96
C THR A 203 8.38 10.03 -10.54
N GLY A 204 9.36 10.89 -10.86
CA GLY A 204 9.12 12.25 -11.34
C GLY A 204 8.68 13.24 -10.26
N VAL A 205 8.65 12.83 -8.98
CA VAL A 205 8.38 13.75 -7.86
C VAL A 205 9.48 14.81 -7.81
N PRO A 206 9.14 16.11 -7.85
CA PRO A 206 10.13 17.19 -7.97
C PRO A 206 10.71 17.58 -6.60
N LEU A 207 11.32 16.62 -5.91
CA LEU A 207 11.97 16.84 -4.61
C LEU A 207 13.45 16.49 -4.66
N THR A 208 14.25 17.29 -3.95
CA THR A 208 15.66 17.03 -3.67
C THR A 208 15.83 16.09 -2.49
N ALA A 209 17.04 15.52 -2.35
CA ALA A 209 17.39 14.68 -1.21
C ALA A 209 17.28 15.43 0.13
N ASP A 210 17.70 16.69 0.15
CA ASP A 210 17.63 17.55 1.34
C ASP A 210 16.18 17.83 1.73
N GLU A 211 15.28 18.16 0.80
CA GLU A 211 13.86 18.35 1.11
C GLU A 211 13.21 17.10 1.70
N ILE A 212 13.55 15.91 1.18
CA ILE A 212 13.08 14.65 1.73
C ILE A 212 13.58 14.45 3.17
N TYR A 213 14.86 14.72 3.42
CA TYR A 213 15.44 14.67 4.76
C TYR A 213 14.73 15.64 5.72
N GLU A 214 14.50 16.89 5.31
CA GLU A 214 13.83 17.90 6.12
C GLU A 214 12.39 17.48 6.46
N PHE A 215 11.61 16.98 5.50
CA PHE A 215 10.24 16.51 5.75
C PHE A 215 10.19 15.32 6.72
N VAL A 216 11.11 14.37 6.58
CA VAL A 216 11.22 13.23 7.50
C VAL A 216 11.63 13.69 8.89
N ARG A 217 12.60 14.62 8.97
CA ARG A 217 13.08 15.18 10.24
C ARG A 217 11.98 15.91 10.99
N ASP A 218 11.25 16.77 10.31
CA ASP A 218 10.17 17.54 10.91
C ASP A 218 9.04 16.62 11.40
N TRP A 219 8.78 15.51 10.69
CA TRP A 219 7.84 14.48 11.16
C TRP A 219 8.27 13.86 12.50
N PHE A 220 9.55 13.49 12.66
CA PHE A 220 10.03 12.91 13.92
C PHE A 220 10.00 13.93 15.08
N ILE A 221 10.31 15.19 14.81
CA ILE A 221 10.23 16.27 15.80
C ILE A 221 8.77 16.41 16.29
N LYS A 222 7.81 16.51 15.37
CA LYS A 222 6.38 16.60 15.68
C LYS A 222 5.89 15.38 16.47
N SER A 223 6.21 14.18 15.99
CA SER A 223 5.82 12.91 16.63
C SER A 223 6.37 12.76 18.05
N LYS A 224 7.58 13.25 18.33
CA LYS A 224 8.16 13.24 19.68
C LYS A 224 7.40 14.19 20.61
N ALA A 225 7.11 15.41 20.14
CA ALA A 225 6.36 16.39 20.91
C ALA A 225 4.96 15.85 21.30
N SER A 226 4.22 15.26 20.34
CA SER A 226 2.88 14.70 20.62
C SER A 226 2.91 13.55 21.64
N LYS A 227 3.95 12.71 21.63
CA LYS A 227 4.12 11.63 22.62
C LYS A 227 4.37 12.19 24.02
N GLU A 228 5.20 13.22 24.14
CA GLU A 228 5.51 13.88 25.42
C GLU A 228 4.27 14.60 26.00
N GLU A 229 3.47 15.26 25.16
CA GLU A 229 2.22 15.89 25.56
C GLU A 229 1.20 14.87 26.06
N MET A 230 1.02 13.76 25.34
CA MET A 230 0.11 12.69 25.74
C MET A 230 0.52 12.07 27.10
N GLN A 231 1.82 11.88 27.32
CA GLN A 231 2.34 11.39 28.61
C GLN A 231 2.07 12.36 29.76
N LYS A 232 2.21 13.68 29.54
CA LYS A 232 1.88 14.70 30.55
C LYS A 232 0.39 14.69 30.91
N CYS A 233 -0.50 14.58 29.92
CA CYS A 233 -1.95 14.51 30.15
C CYS A 233 -2.37 13.26 30.93
N ILE A 234 -1.70 12.11 30.69
CA ILE A 234 -1.96 10.89 31.47
C ILE A 234 -1.50 11.07 32.92
N ALA A 235 -0.32 11.66 33.14
CA ALA A 235 0.22 11.90 34.47
C ALA A 235 -0.62 12.87 35.31
N SER A 236 -1.18 13.93 34.71
CA SER A 236 -2.04 14.90 35.40
C SER A 236 -3.42 14.36 35.81
N ASN A 237 -3.90 13.30 35.16
CA ASN A 237 -5.20 12.69 35.48
C ASN A 237 -5.11 11.63 36.59
N GLN A 238 -3.91 11.34 37.10
CA GLN A 238 -3.67 10.37 38.17
C GLN A 238 -3.37 11.03 39.54
N SER A 239 -3.35 12.36 39.60
CA SER A 239 -3.16 13.18 40.82
C SER A 239 -4.48 13.76 41.31
#